data_AF-A0A1Y5LW94-F1
#
_entry.id   AF-A0A1Y5LW94-F1
#
_cell.length_a   1.000
_cell.length_b   1.000
_cell.length_c   1.000
_cell.angle_alpha   90.00
_cell.angle_beta   90.00
_cell.angle_gamma   90.00
#
_symmetry.space_group_name_H-M   'P 1'
#
loop_
_entity.id
_entity.type
_entity.pdbx_description
1 polymer ?
#
loop_
_entity_poly.entity_id
_entity_poly.type
_entity_poly.pdbx_seq_one_letter_code
_entity_poly.pdbx_strand_id
1 'polypeptide(L)'
;MITFASPTAGPGSVGQGMHVRRRQTRRLRTPMFALGAAASAMVLMATPAEAVAVDTATAVSVQGTVATTCPVTLTAKITPVNAAGTVEFKDGNTVIVPAAVVTNGTATANHTFNATGVHVIGAKFKGTGDFKESTGSTNVTVATGLNLGSICLPIG
;
A
#
# COMPACT_ATOMS: atom_id res chain seq x y z
N MET A 1 1.75 54.10 -11.42
CA MET A 1 2.92 54.76 -12.03
C MET A 1 3.61 53.75 -12.92
N ILE A 2 3.58 54.03 -14.23
CA ILE A 2 4.18 53.20 -15.28
C ILE A 2 5.60 53.74 -15.49
N THR A 3 6.62 52.88 -15.56
CA THR A 3 7.93 53.26 -16.10
C THR A 3 8.51 52.08 -16.86
N PHE A 4 8.41 52.17 -18.19
CA PHE A 4 9.20 51.44 -19.16
C PHE A 4 10.45 52.27 -19.47
N ALA A 5 11.62 51.64 -19.53
CA ALA A 5 12.85 52.19 -20.11
C ALA A 5 13.57 51.03 -20.84
N SER A 6 13.38 50.90 -22.14
CA SER A 6 14.23 51.41 -23.24
C SER A 6 15.42 50.50 -23.58
N PRO A 7 15.43 49.83 -24.76
CA PRO A 7 16.61 49.14 -25.29
C PRO A 7 17.56 50.12 -26.00
N THR A 8 18.86 50.01 -25.74
CA THR A 8 19.91 50.80 -26.41
C THR A 8 20.39 50.07 -27.66
N ALA A 9 20.22 50.72 -28.81
CA ALA A 9 20.78 50.33 -30.10
C ALA A 9 22.18 50.94 -30.29
N GLY A 10 23.06 50.22 -30.99
CA GLY A 10 24.33 50.73 -31.49
C GLY A 10 24.81 49.91 -32.70
N PRO A 11 24.97 50.52 -33.89
CA PRO A 11 25.46 49.84 -35.10
C PRO A 11 26.95 50.15 -35.36
N GLY A 12 27.62 49.27 -36.08
CA GLY A 12 28.78 49.65 -36.90
C GLY A 12 29.99 48.73 -36.84
N SER A 13 30.25 48.01 -37.94
CA SER A 13 31.62 47.90 -38.45
C SER A 13 31.60 47.53 -39.93
N VAL A 14 32.06 48.50 -40.72
CA VAL A 14 32.32 48.43 -42.15
C VAL A 14 33.79 48.04 -42.30
N GLY A 15 34.07 47.00 -43.07
CA GLY A 15 35.44 46.57 -43.38
C GLY A 15 35.51 45.90 -44.74
N GLN A 16 35.52 46.71 -45.80
CA GLN A 16 35.79 46.28 -47.17
C GLN A 16 37.29 46.06 -47.37
N GLY A 17 37.67 44.84 -47.73
CA GLY A 17 39.01 44.48 -48.21
C GLY A 17 38.88 43.64 -49.46
N MET A 18 39.00 44.29 -50.62
CA MET A 18 38.84 43.75 -51.96
C MET A 18 40.07 42.91 -52.36
N HIS A 19 39.92 41.61 -52.59
CA HIS A 19 40.89 40.81 -53.35
C HIS A 19 40.21 39.91 -54.40
N VAL A 20 40.23 40.44 -55.63
CA VAL A 20 40.56 39.78 -56.91
C VAL A 20 39.98 38.39 -57.21
N ARG A 21 38.94 38.43 -58.06
CA ARG A 21 38.62 37.57 -59.22
C ARG A 21 38.92 36.06 -59.10
N ARG A 22 37.84 35.26 -59.01
CA ARG A 22 37.75 33.95 -59.68
C ARG A 22 36.47 33.88 -60.52
N ARG A 23 36.62 33.66 -61.82
CA ARG A 23 35.52 33.33 -62.75
C ARG A 23 34.94 31.99 -62.32
N GLN A 24 33.86 31.99 -61.55
CA GLN A 24 33.09 30.77 -61.28
C GLN A 24 31.96 30.67 -62.28
N THR A 25 32.11 29.66 -63.15
CA THR A 25 31.13 29.18 -64.11
C THR A 25 29.78 28.92 -63.43
N ARG A 26 28.78 29.72 -63.80
CA ARG A 26 27.37 29.57 -63.44
C ARG A 26 26.84 28.26 -64.04
N ARG A 27 26.93 27.16 -63.29
CA ARG A 27 26.15 25.95 -63.56
C ARG A 27 24.90 25.98 -62.69
N LEU A 28 23.77 26.24 -63.33
CA LEU A 28 22.42 26.02 -62.78
C LEU A 28 22.30 24.56 -62.33
N ARG A 29 22.12 24.32 -61.04
CA ARG A 29 21.61 23.04 -60.51
C ARG A 29 20.66 23.33 -59.35
N THR A 30 19.37 23.17 -59.67
CA THR A 30 18.23 22.71 -58.86
C THR A 30 18.22 22.93 -57.34
N PRO A 31 17.13 23.46 -56.76
CA PRO A 31 16.88 23.37 -55.33
C PRO A 31 16.52 21.92 -54.98
N MET A 32 17.43 21.19 -54.33
CA MET A 32 17.08 19.94 -53.65
C MET A 32 16.42 20.33 -52.32
N PHE A 33 15.10 20.21 -52.26
CA PHE A 33 14.37 20.17 -51.00
C PHE A 33 14.92 18.99 -50.19
N ALA A 34 15.71 19.28 -49.15
CA ALA A 34 16.16 18.26 -48.21
C ALA A 34 14.95 17.84 -47.37
N LEU A 35 14.44 16.64 -47.67
CA LEU A 35 13.39 15.96 -46.93
C LEU A 35 14.03 15.11 -45.84
N GLY A 36 13.59 15.27 -44.58
CA GLY A 36 13.83 14.34 -43.47
C GLY A 36 15.16 14.55 -42.72
N ALA A 37 15.23 14.39 -41.40
CA ALA A 37 14.40 13.58 -40.52
C ALA A 37 14.13 14.33 -39.20
N ALA A 38 12.86 14.40 -38.79
CA ALA A 38 12.56 14.63 -37.39
C ALA A 38 13.00 13.37 -36.63
N ALA A 39 14.08 13.45 -35.85
CA ALA A 39 14.42 12.40 -34.90
C ALA A 39 13.33 12.41 -33.82
N SER A 40 12.32 11.55 -33.95
CA SER A 40 11.36 11.31 -32.89
C SER A 40 12.09 10.68 -31.71
N ALA A 41 12.30 11.45 -30.64
CA ALA A 41 12.72 10.90 -29.37
C ALA A 41 11.59 10.00 -28.82
N MET A 42 11.76 8.68 -28.92
CA MET A 42 10.86 7.74 -28.26
C MET A 42 11.18 7.75 -26.77
N VAL A 43 10.30 8.37 -25.97
CA VAL A 43 10.33 8.22 -24.51
C VAL A 43 9.74 6.85 -24.20
N LEU A 44 10.59 5.92 -23.75
CA LEU A 44 10.14 4.62 -23.27
C LEU A 44 9.44 4.86 -21.92
N MET A 45 8.11 4.81 -21.93
CA MET A 45 7.34 4.75 -20.69
C MET A 45 7.57 3.35 -20.10
N ALA A 46 8.49 3.24 -19.13
CA ALA A 46 8.61 2.01 -18.36
C ALA A 46 7.26 1.75 -17.69
N THR A 47 6.62 0.63 -18.02
CA THR A 47 5.44 0.17 -17.27
C THR A 47 5.86 -0.03 -15.81
N PRO A 48 5.16 0.57 -14.82
CA PRO A 48 5.50 0.33 -13.43
C PRO A 48 5.42 -1.18 -13.17
N ALA A 49 6.45 -1.74 -12.55
CA ALA A 49 6.39 -3.11 -12.05
C ALA A 49 5.21 -3.20 -11.07
N GLU A 50 4.24 -4.07 -11.32
CA GLU A 50 3.21 -4.36 -10.33
C GLU A 50 3.88 -4.90 -9.07
N ALA A 51 3.68 -4.22 -7.94
CA ALA A 51 4.09 -4.75 -6.65
C ALA A 51 3.31 -6.05 -6.42
N VAL A 52 4.02 -7.18 -6.36
CA VAL A 52 3.41 -8.49 -6.14
C VAL A 52 2.98 -8.57 -4.68
N ALA A 53 1.69 -8.34 -4.45
CA ALA A 53 1.12 -8.47 -3.12
C ALA A 53 1.07 -9.95 -2.70
N VAL A 54 1.46 -10.23 -1.46
CA VAL A 54 1.56 -11.55 -0.86
C VAL A 54 0.22 -11.94 -0.24
N ASP A 55 -0.36 -13.05 -0.69
CA ASP A 55 -1.56 -13.60 -0.07
C ASP A 55 -1.30 -14.04 1.37
N THR A 56 -2.28 -13.78 2.23
CA THR A 56 -2.24 -14.23 3.62
C THR A 56 -3.47 -15.07 3.97
N ALA A 57 -3.31 -15.94 4.96
CA ALA A 57 -4.40 -16.73 5.54
C ALA A 57 -4.44 -16.53 7.05
N THR A 58 -5.64 -16.42 7.60
CA THR A 58 -5.88 -16.22 9.04
C THR A 58 -6.66 -17.40 9.61
N ALA A 59 -6.11 -18.07 10.62
CA ALA A 59 -6.78 -19.11 11.39
C ALA A 59 -7.04 -18.64 12.82
N VAL A 60 -8.26 -18.83 13.33
CA VAL A 60 -8.68 -18.31 14.65
C VAL A 60 -8.90 -19.46 15.62
N SER A 61 -8.42 -19.28 16.85
CA SER A 61 -8.68 -20.20 17.96
C SER A 61 -8.94 -19.44 19.25
N VAL A 62 -9.68 -20.06 20.15
CA VAL A 62 -10.00 -19.54 21.48
C VAL A 62 -9.51 -20.54 22.51
N GLN A 63 -8.72 -20.08 23.47
CA GLN A 63 -8.12 -20.90 24.53
C GLN A 63 -8.58 -20.43 25.90
N GLY A 64 -8.76 -21.38 26.82
CA GLY A 64 -9.26 -21.15 28.17
C GLY A 64 -10.67 -21.69 28.38
N THR A 65 -11.23 -21.44 29.57
CA THR A 65 -12.60 -21.82 29.91
C THR A 65 -13.59 -20.87 29.24
N VAL A 66 -14.29 -21.35 28.21
CA VAL A 66 -15.29 -20.57 27.49
C VAL A 66 -16.60 -20.51 28.29
N ALA A 67 -16.64 -19.59 29.25
CA ALA A 67 -17.83 -19.29 30.02
C ALA A 67 -17.94 -17.78 30.25
N THR A 68 -19.15 -17.30 30.55
CA THR A 68 -19.34 -15.88 30.88
C THR A 68 -18.48 -15.50 32.08
N THR A 69 -18.01 -14.25 32.11
CA THR A 69 -17.12 -13.72 33.17
C THR A 69 -15.74 -14.37 33.28
N CYS A 70 -15.42 -15.33 32.41
CA CYS A 70 -14.12 -15.97 32.36
C CYS A 70 -13.23 -15.42 31.24
N PRO A 71 -12.00 -14.98 31.56
CA PRO A 71 -11.09 -14.50 30.54
C PRO A 71 -10.62 -15.68 29.66
N VAL A 72 -10.75 -15.50 28.35
CA VAL A 72 -10.20 -16.38 27.33
C VAL A 72 -9.13 -15.66 26.55
N THR A 73 -8.24 -16.42 25.92
CA THR A 73 -7.24 -15.91 25.00
C THR A 73 -7.69 -16.18 23.57
N LEU A 74 -7.94 -15.13 22.81
CA LEU A 74 -8.17 -15.17 21.37
C LEU A 74 -6.81 -15.20 20.67
N THR A 75 -6.64 -16.13 19.73
CA THR A 75 -5.40 -16.27 18.94
C THR A 75 -5.74 -16.32 17.46
N ALA A 76 -5.13 -15.42 16.69
CA ALA A 76 -5.14 -15.44 15.23
C ALA A 76 -3.74 -15.81 14.72
N LYS A 77 -3.65 -16.91 13.99
CA LYS A 77 -2.43 -17.36 13.32
C LYS A 77 -2.47 -16.94 11.86
N ILE A 78 -1.45 -16.20 11.43
CA ILE A 78 -1.29 -15.65 10.09
C ILE A 78 -0.23 -16.47 9.35
N THR A 79 -0.56 -16.85 8.11
CA THR A 79 0.38 -17.45 7.17
C THR A 79 0.56 -16.49 6.00
N PRO A 80 1.79 -16.18 5.57
CA PRO A 80 3.07 -16.64 6.12
C PRO A 80 3.43 -15.97 7.48
N VAL A 81 4.35 -16.59 8.23
CA VAL A 81 4.71 -16.17 9.60
C VAL A 81 5.38 -14.79 9.69
N ASN A 82 5.98 -14.33 8.58
CA ASN A 82 6.60 -13.01 8.47
C ASN A 82 5.61 -11.91 8.09
N ALA A 83 4.31 -12.22 7.94
CA ALA A 83 3.29 -11.21 7.67
C ALA A 83 3.23 -10.21 8.83
N ALA A 84 3.56 -8.95 8.52
CA ALA A 84 3.46 -7.84 9.46
C ALA A 84 2.10 -7.15 9.32
N GLY A 85 1.51 -6.75 10.45
CA GLY A 85 0.23 -6.07 10.47
C GLY A 85 -0.49 -6.18 11.81
N THR A 86 -1.78 -5.91 11.80
CA THR A 86 -2.66 -6.03 12.97
C THR A 86 -3.86 -6.91 12.66
N VAL A 87 -4.46 -7.48 13.71
CA VAL A 87 -5.69 -8.25 13.62
C VAL A 87 -6.78 -7.53 14.40
N GLU A 88 -7.91 -7.29 13.75
CA GLU A 88 -9.15 -6.86 14.39
C GLU A 88 -9.97 -8.10 14.74
N PHE A 89 -10.24 -8.32 16.03
CA PHE A 89 -11.14 -9.39 16.48
C PHE A 89 -12.56 -8.88 16.64
N LYS A 90 -13.52 -9.70 16.21
CA LYS A 90 -14.96 -9.44 16.25
C LYS A 90 -15.70 -10.60 16.88
N ASP A 91 -16.79 -10.29 17.57
CA ASP A 91 -17.83 -11.24 17.92
C ASP A 91 -19.08 -10.92 17.10
N GLY A 92 -19.37 -11.77 16.10
CA GLY A 92 -20.34 -11.46 15.04
C GLY A 92 -19.94 -10.19 14.29
N ASN A 93 -20.74 -9.14 14.43
CA ASN A 93 -20.49 -7.83 13.80
C ASN A 93 -19.82 -6.81 14.75
N THR A 94 -19.69 -7.14 16.03
CA THR A 94 -19.17 -6.23 17.06
C THR A 94 -17.66 -6.35 17.16
N VAL A 95 -16.94 -5.23 17.02
CA VAL A 95 -15.48 -5.18 17.26
C VAL A 95 -15.23 -5.31 18.76
N ILE A 96 -14.50 -6.35 19.15
CA ILE A 96 -14.10 -6.59 20.56
C ILE A 96 -12.66 -6.18 20.80
N VAL A 97 -11.78 -6.32 19.79
CA VAL A 97 -10.39 -5.87 19.84
C VAL A 97 -10.08 -5.19 18.51
N PRO A 98 -9.90 -3.86 18.47
CA PRO A 98 -9.73 -3.14 17.22
C PRO A 98 -8.37 -3.39 16.55
N ALA A 99 -7.33 -3.63 17.34
CA ALA A 99 -5.99 -3.91 16.84
C ALA A 99 -5.18 -4.76 17.82
N ALA A 100 -4.91 -6.00 17.44
CA ALA A 100 -3.92 -6.88 18.06
C ALA A 100 -2.70 -6.99 17.14
N VAL A 101 -1.51 -6.66 17.63
CA VAL A 101 -0.28 -6.67 16.82
C VAL A 101 0.11 -8.11 16.48
N VAL A 102 0.47 -8.37 15.22
CA VAL A 102 1.02 -9.66 14.81
C VAL A 102 2.50 -9.72 15.15
N THR A 103 2.90 -10.71 15.95
CA THR A 103 4.29 -11.02 16.28
C THR A 103 4.56 -12.49 15.96
N ASN A 104 5.58 -12.78 15.14
CA ASN A 104 5.88 -14.14 14.67
C ASN A 104 4.63 -14.86 14.12
N GLY A 105 3.88 -14.20 13.23
CA GLY A 105 2.69 -14.74 12.60
C GLY A 105 1.52 -15.00 13.55
N THR A 106 1.55 -14.46 14.76
CA THR A 106 0.48 -14.66 15.74
C THR A 106 0.04 -13.32 16.33
N ALA A 107 -1.26 -13.07 16.37
CA ALA A 107 -1.86 -12.01 17.16
C ALA A 107 -2.69 -12.62 18.28
N THR A 108 -2.48 -12.15 19.50
CA THR A 108 -3.19 -12.61 20.70
C THR A 108 -3.90 -11.47 21.40
N ALA A 109 -5.09 -11.73 21.94
CA ALA A 109 -5.80 -10.77 22.78
C ALA A 109 -6.64 -11.49 23.84
N ASN A 110 -6.77 -10.89 25.02
CA ASN A 110 -7.67 -11.37 26.07
C ASN A 110 -9.07 -10.84 25.84
N HIS A 111 -10.07 -11.69 26.03
CA HIS A 111 -11.48 -11.31 25.94
C HIS A 111 -12.28 -12.05 27.00
N THR A 112 -13.37 -11.44 27.47
CA THR A 112 -14.30 -12.06 28.42
C THR A 112 -15.70 -11.95 27.84
N PHE A 113 -16.38 -13.07 27.69
CA PHE A 113 -17.76 -13.08 27.19
C PHE A 113 -18.74 -12.64 28.28
N ASN A 114 -19.76 -11.87 27.88
CA ASN A 114 -20.82 -11.39 28.76
C ASN A 114 -22.17 -12.04 28.51
N ALA A 115 -22.32 -12.78 27.41
CA ALA A 115 -23.53 -13.50 27.06
C ALA A 115 -23.20 -14.98 26.82
N THR A 116 -24.19 -15.83 27.09
CA THR A 116 -24.13 -17.26 26.79
C THR A 116 -24.69 -17.54 25.40
N GLY A 117 -24.28 -18.67 24.81
CA GLY A 117 -24.78 -19.13 23.52
C GLY A 117 -23.67 -19.29 22.50
N VAL A 118 -24.02 -19.37 21.22
CA VAL A 118 -23.05 -19.50 20.13
C VAL A 118 -22.56 -18.11 19.72
N HIS A 119 -21.25 -17.92 19.77
CA HIS A 119 -20.54 -16.73 19.33
C HIS A 119 -19.67 -17.06 18.12
N VAL A 120 -19.63 -16.15 17.14
CA VAL A 120 -18.81 -16.29 15.94
C VAL A 120 -17.65 -15.33 16.07
N ILE A 121 -16.47 -15.87 16.43
CA ILE A 121 -15.27 -15.05 16.61
C ILE A 121 -14.59 -14.87 15.27
N GLY A 122 -14.70 -13.67 14.71
CA GLY A 122 -14.02 -13.24 13.51
C GLY A 122 -12.67 -12.61 13.82
N ALA A 123 -11.72 -12.79 12.92
CA ALA A 123 -10.45 -12.08 12.90
C ALA A 123 -10.22 -11.52 11.50
N LYS A 124 -9.98 -10.21 11.41
CA LYS A 124 -9.59 -9.55 10.17
C LYS A 124 -8.15 -9.08 10.28
N PHE A 125 -7.27 -9.72 9.52
CA PHE A 125 -5.89 -9.31 9.40
C PHE A 125 -5.76 -8.14 8.42
N LYS A 126 -5.06 -7.10 8.87
CA LYS A 126 -4.70 -5.89 8.14
C LYS A 126 -3.19 -5.90 7.96
N GLY A 127 -2.74 -6.40 6.82
CA GLY A 127 -1.33 -6.44 6.46
C GLY A 127 -0.74 -5.05 6.21
N THR A 128 0.55 -4.91 6.49
CA THR A 128 1.35 -3.71 6.15
C THR A 128 2.31 -4.04 5.02
N GLY A 129 2.58 -3.08 4.13
CA GLY A 129 3.44 -3.31 2.96
C GLY A 129 2.73 -4.16 1.91
N ASP A 130 3.39 -5.22 1.44
CA ASP A 130 2.88 -6.07 0.36
C ASP A 130 1.92 -7.18 0.82
N PHE A 131 1.67 -7.34 2.13
CA PHE A 131 0.78 -8.39 2.63
C PHE A 131 -0.70 -8.04 2.43
N LYS A 132 -1.45 -8.89 1.72
CA LYS A 132 -2.89 -8.73 1.51
C LYS A 132 -3.68 -8.96 2.79
N GLU A 133 -4.82 -8.28 2.90
CA GLU A 133 -5.79 -8.54 3.97
C GLU A 133 -6.34 -9.97 3.88
N SER A 134 -6.61 -10.57 5.03
CA SER A 134 -7.30 -11.85 5.11
C SER A 134 -8.23 -11.91 6.30
N THR A 135 -9.18 -12.84 6.27
CA THR A 135 -10.16 -13.04 7.33
C THR A 135 -10.23 -14.50 7.72
N GLY A 136 -10.45 -14.76 9.00
CA GLY A 136 -10.75 -16.08 9.52
C GLY A 136 -11.84 -16.00 10.59
N SER A 137 -12.50 -17.11 10.87
CA SER A 137 -13.52 -17.18 11.91
C SER A 137 -13.57 -18.55 12.57
N THR A 138 -14.03 -18.59 13.81
CA THR A 138 -14.34 -19.84 14.52
C THR A 138 -15.61 -19.69 15.35
N ASN A 139 -16.35 -20.78 15.51
CA ASN A 139 -17.57 -20.81 16.33
C ASN A 139 -17.20 -21.27 17.73
N VAL A 140 -17.76 -20.61 18.74
CA VAL A 140 -17.50 -20.90 20.14
C VAL A 140 -18.81 -20.87 20.91
N THR A 141 -19.09 -21.93 21.68
CA THR A 141 -20.27 -21.99 22.53
C THR A 141 -19.89 -21.55 23.93
N VAL A 142 -20.42 -20.41 24.38
CA VAL A 142 -20.18 -19.85 25.71
C VAL A 142 -21.22 -20.38 26.69
N ALA A 143 -20.74 -21.05 27.73
CA ALA A 143 -21.56 -21.49 28.85
C ALA A 143 -21.75 -20.36 29.89
N THR A 144 -22.73 -20.52 30.78
CA THR A 144 -22.81 -19.73 32.01
C THR A 144 -21.56 -19.98 32.86
N GLY A 145 -20.90 -18.93 33.31
CA GLY A 145 -19.70 -19.03 34.14
C GLY A 145 -19.88 -18.43 35.52
N LEU A 146 -19.13 -18.98 36.48
CA LEU A 146 -18.97 -18.45 37.83
C LEU A 146 -17.51 -18.07 38.05
N ASN A 147 -17.24 -16.77 38.14
CA ASN A 147 -15.93 -16.23 38.46
C ASN A 147 -15.80 -16.02 39.98
N LEU A 148 -14.92 -16.79 40.62
CA LEU A 148 -14.64 -16.70 42.07
C LEU A 148 -13.26 -16.07 42.32
N GLY A 149 -12.85 -15.14 41.46
CA GLY A 149 -11.57 -14.43 41.53
C GLY A 149 -10.38 -15.23 41.00
N SER A 150 -10.11 -16.42 41.55
CA SER A 150 -8.98 -17.27 41.12
C SER A 150 -9.39 -18.48 40.27
N ILE A 151 -10.68 -18.83 40.30
CA ILE A 151 -11.22 -19.97 39.56
C ILE A 151 -12.39 -19.52 38.70
N CYS A 152 -12.47 -20.14 37.53
CA CYS A 152 -13.48 -19.88 36.54
C CYS A 152 -14.13 -21.22 36.18
N LEU A 153 -15.36 -21.41 36.65
CA LEU A 153 -16.10 -22.66 36.51
C LEU A 153 -17.28 -22.47 35.57
N PRO A 154 -17.42 -23.30 34.53
CA PRO A 154 -18.66 -23.37 33.78
C PRO A 154 -19.74 -23.98 34.69
N ILE A 155 -20.88 -23.30 34.78
CA ILE A 155 -22.06 -23.72 35.55
C ILE A 155 -23.20 -23.97 34.56
N GLY A 156 -23.16 -25.08 33.82
CA GLY A 156 -24.14 -25.42 32.79
C GLY A 156 -24.01 -26.86 32.34
#